data_AF-A0A959FX69-F1
#
_entry.id   AF-A0A959FX69-F1
#
_cell.length_a   1.000
_cell.length_b   1.000
_cell.length_c   1.000
_cell.angle_alpha   90.00
_cell.angle_beta   90.00
_cell.angle_gamma   90.00
#
_symmetry.space_group_name_H-M   'P 1'
#
loop_
_entity.id
_entity.type
_entity.pdbx_description
1 polymer ?
#
loop_
_entity_poly.entity_id
_entity_poly.type
_entity_poly.pdbx_seq_one_letter_code
_entity_poly.pdbx_strand_id
1 'polypeptide(L)'
;FIQKVYQGTHTYDEAGTYILSFRYPGRKSGILNLNFPNSESISYYLGAAARVTDNDAPNRSPRWLEPPIDRAQVGAPFLDIPNAYDPDGDSLAYELIVPQQELGQSVPNYQYPDGVMPSPDNILNLADYSYLWDAAPLEGYYSLAILVRSYRNGELWEESIRDMLIPVIDEANEAPVIDLIPIDEMPLCVEVGDTVTFSYSFSDTEAGNLTATITSGLLEGFDNPAVATIDVIGNSGTGSFYWEVGAEHVRDQW
;
A
#
# COMPACT_ATOMS: atom_id res chain seq x y z
N PHE A 1 6.56 11.77 12.03
CA PHE A 1 5.78 10.53 11.99
C PHE A 1 5.80 9.88 13.38
N ILE A 2 4.68 9.30 13.83
CA ILE A 2 4.62 8.52 15.07
C ILE A 2 4.14 7.12 14.68
N GLN A 3 5.03 6.14 14.77
CA GLN A 3 4.65 4.73 14.64
C GLN A 3 4.32 4.18 16.02
N LYS A 4 3.19 3.47 16.12
CA LYS A 4 2.87 2.66 17.30
C LYS A 4 2.75 1.22 16.87
N VAL A 5 3.62 0.38 17.43
CA VAL A 5 3.64 -1.06 17.16
C VAL A 5 3.12 -1.78 18.40
N TYR A 6 2.11 -2.62 18.21
CA TYR A 6 1.54 -3.45 19.25
C TYR A 6 1.89 -4.91 18.95
N GLN A 7 2.49 -5.60 19.91
CA GLN A 7 2.93 -6.98 19.77
C GLN A 7 2.44 -7.80 20.96
N GLY A 8 2.07 -9.04 20.69
CA GLY A 8 1.65 -10.00 21.70
C GLY A 8 1.61 -11.40 21.11
N THR A 9 1.50 -12.38 22.00
CA THR A 9 1.32 -13.79 21.64
C THR A 9 0.01 -14.26 22.23
N HIS A 10 -0.77 -14.99 21.43
CA HIS A 10 -2.01 -15.61 21.85
C HIS A 10 -2.00 -17.08 21.40
N THR A 11 -2.42 -17.98 22.27
CA THR A 11 -2.62 -19.39 21.95
C THR A 11 -4.11 -19.63 21.80
N TYR A 12 -4.50 -20.14 20.64
CA TYR A 12 -5.89 -20.48 20.35
C TYR A 12 -6.16 -21.93 20.75
N ASP A 13 -7.33 -22.19 21.32
CA ASP A 13 -7.71 -23.52 21.81
C ASP A 13 -8.14 -24.49 20.68
N GLU A 14 -8.55 -23.95 19.53
CA GLU A 14 -9.06 -24.72 18.39
C GLU A 14 -8.56 -24.12 17.07
N ALA A 15 -8.56 -24.93 16.01
CA ALA A 15 -8.40 -24.43 14.65
C ALA A 15 -9.63 -23.60 14.22
N GLY A 16 -9.39 -22.52 13.49
CA GLY A 16 -10.46 -21.62 13.06
C GLY A 16 -9.94 -20.33 12.44
N THR A 17 -10.86 -19.48 12.02
CA THR A 17 -10.52 -18.12 11.56
C THR A 17 -10.70 -17.15 12.72
N TYR A 18 -9.63 -16.43 13.05
CA TYR A 18 -9.60 -15.47 14.14
C TYR A 18 -9.32 -14.07 13.61
N ILE A 19 -9.95 -13.07 14.25
CA ILE A 19 -9.79 -11.68 13.86
C ILE A 19 -8.99 -10.95 14.94
N LEU A 20 -7.80 -10.47 14.57
CA LEU A 20 -7.10 -9.44 15.32
C LEU A 20 -7.68 -8.10 14.90
N SER A 21 -8.09 -7.27 15.86
CA SER A 21 -8.63 -5.95 15.53
C SER A 21 -8.13 -4.86 16.45
N PHE A 22 -8.09 -3.65 15.90
CA PHE A 22 -7.74 -2.44 16.61
C PHE A 22 -8.85 -1.42 16.38
N ARG A 23 -9.37 -0.85 17.47
CA ARG A 23 -10.35 0.23 17.42
C ARG A 23 -9.83 1.43 18.20
N TYR A 24 -9.91 2.60 17.59
CA TYR A 24 -9.61 3.87 18.24
C TYR A 24 -10.85 4.78 18.19
N PRO A 25 -11.28 5.36 19.32
CA PRO A 25 -12.42 6.26 19.35
C PRO A 25 -12.05 7.59 18.69
N GLY A 26 -12.64 7.85 17.53
CA GLY A 26 -12.51 9.09 16.77
C GLY A 26 -11.41 9.07 15.71
N ARG A 27 -11.79 9.45 14.48
CA ARG A 27 -10.84 9.80 13.41
C ARG A 27 -10.37 11.23 13.57
N LYS A 28 -9.51 11.68 12.66
CA LYS A 28 -9.23 13.11 12.51
C LYS A 28 -10.51 13.86 12.14
N SER A 29 -10.71 15.06 12.67
CA SER A 29 -11.83 15.95 12.32
C SER A 29 -11.69 16.52 10.92
N GLY A 30 -12.81 16.78 10.25
CA GLY A 30 -12.86 17.42 8.92
C GLY A 30 -12.40 16.57 7.74
N ILE A 31 -12.51 15.24 7.80
CA ILE A 31 -12.23 14.38 6.63
C ILE A 31 -13.33 14.60 5.59
N LEU A 32 -12.95 15.01 4.38
CA LEU A 32 -13.86 15.53 3.36
C LEU A 32 -14.78 14.45 2.78
N ASN A 33 -14.30 13.21 2.67
CA ASN A 33 -15.03 12.10 2.06
C ASN A 33 -15.70 11.15 3.06
N LEU A 34 -15.77 11.50 4.36
CA LEU A 34 -16.59 10.79 5.33
C LEU A 34 -17.12 11.70 6.43
N ASN A 35 -18.43 11.72 6.63
CA ASN A 35 -19.12 12.42 7.73
C ASN A 35 -18.65 13.87 7.96
N PHE A 36 -18.20 14.56 6.90
CA PHE A 36 -17.72 15.93 6.98
C PHE A 36 -18.80 16.86 7.56
N PRO A 37 -18.46 17.78 8.49
CA PRO A 37 -17.13 18.03 9.07
C PRO A 37 -16.81 17.20 10.32
N ASN A 38 -17.74 16.37 10.81
CA ASN A 38 -17.70 15.75 12.13
C ASN A 38 -17.10 14.33 12.13
N SER A 39 -16.08 14.08 11.29
CA SER A 39 -15.46 12.75 11.16
C SER A 39 -14.82 12.24 12.46
N GLU A 40 -14.50 13.12 13.41
CA GLU A 40 -14.01 12.77 14.75
C GLU A 40 -15.04 12.00 15.60
N SER A 41 -16.32 12.03 15.22
CA SER A 41 -17.36 11.22 15.87
C SER A 41 -17.35 9.75 15.44
N ILE A 42 -16.60 9.41 14.39
CA ILE A 42 -16.53 8.07 13.81
C ILE A 42 -15.30 7.35 14.35
N SER A 43 -15.48 6.09 14.75
CA SER A 43 -14.34 5.25 15.19
C SER A 43 -13.45 4.88 14.00
N TYR A 44 -12.15 4.76 14.27
CA TYR A 44 -11.20 4.13 13.37
C TYR A 44 -11.11 2.65 13.74
N TYR A 45 -11.27 1.76 12.74
CA TYR A 45 -11.22 0.32 12.94
C TYR A 45 -10.30 -0.33 11.90
N LEU A 46 -9.40 -1.18 12.37
CA LEU A 46 -8.60 -2.09 11.57
C LEU A 46 -8.91 -3.52 12.00
N GLY A 47 -8.98 -4.42 11.03
CA GLY A 47 -9.15 -5.85 11.24
C GLY A 47 -8.18 -6.63 10.35
N ALA A 48 -7.65 -7.71 10.90
CA ALA A 48 -6.94 -8.75 10.17
C ALA A 48 -7.50 -10.12 10.57
N ALA A 49 -8.02 -10.85 9.60
CA ALA A 49 -8.45 -12.23 9.79
C ALA A 49 -7.32 -13.18 9.42
N ALA A 50 -7.05 -14.18 10.26
CA ALA A 50 -6.07 -15.22 9.98
C ALA A 50 -6.63 -16.60 10.30
N ARG A 51 -6.33 -17.57 9.44
CA ARG A 51 -6.66 -18.98 9.65
C ARG A 51 -5.61 -19.66 10.51
N VAL A 52 -6.02 -20.16 11.67
CA VAL A 52 -5.22 -21.01 12.55
C VAL A 52 -5.59 -22.46 12.28
N THR A 53 -4.59 -23.31 12.10
CA THR A 53 -4.77 -24.73 11.77
C THR A 53 -4.02 -25.63 12.75
N ASP A 54 -4.48 -26.86 12.92
CA ASP A 54 -3.79 -27.88 13.73
C ASP A 54 -2.51 -28.43 13.06
N ASN A 55 -2.21 -28.00 11.83
CA ASN A 55 -1.02 -28.43 11.10
C ASN A 55 0.24 -27.67 11.56
N ASP A 56 1.38 -28.38 11.53
CA ASP A 56 2.68 -27.86 11.98
C ASP A 56 3.36 -26.88 11.02
N ALA A 57 2.81 -26.65 9.81
CA ALA A 57 3.41 -25.72 8.87
C ALA A 57 3.07 -24.27 9.27
N PRO A 58 4.06 -23.45 9.65
CA PRO A 58 3.80 -22.04 10.00
C PRO A 58 3.22 -21.30 8.79
N ASN A 59 2.24 -20.42 9.04
CA ASN A 59 1.79 -19.42 8.08
C ASN A 59 2.24 -18.02 8.56
N ARG A 60 2.83 -17.23 7.67
CA ARG A 60 3.25 -15.85 7.92
C ARG A 60 2.37 -14.92 7.09
N SER A 61 1.56 -14.13 7.80
CA SER A 61 0.67 -13.16 7.18
C SER A 61 1.37 -12.20 6.21
N PRO A 62 0.67 -11.70 5.18
CA PRO A 62 1.16 -10.65 4.33
C PRO A 62 1.56 -9.42 5.16
N ARG A 63 2.70 -8.83 4.80
CA ARG A 63 3.23 -7.63 5.43
C ARG A 63 3.26 -6.47 4.46
N TRP A 64 2.88 -5.31 4.96
CA TRP A 64 3.00 -4.03 4.26
C TRP A 64 4.46 -3.60 4.26
N LEU A 65 5.04 -3.40 3.07
CA LEU A 65 6.44 -2.96 2.95
C LEU A 65 6.58 -1.44 3.09
N GLU A 66 5.47 -0.71 2.91
CA GLU A 66 5.44 0.74 2.98
C GLU A 66 4.45 1.23 4.05
N PRO A 67 4.87 2.17 4.91
CA PRO A 67 3.92 2.82 5.80
C PRO A 67 2.91 3.62 4.96
N PRO A 68 1.67 3.79 5.42
CA PRO A 68 0.65 4.59 4.72
C PRO A 68 0.95 6.10 4.87
N ILE A 69 2.10 6.53 4.34
CA ILE A 69 2.58 7.90 4.41
C ILE A 69 2.52 8.47 3.01
N ASP A 70 1.37 9.05 2.72
CA ASP A 70 1.05 9.50 1.38
C ASP A 70 0.44 10.88 1.44
N ARG A 71 0.99 11.80 0.63
CA ARG A 71 0.50 13.17 0.51
C ARG A 71 0.16 13.42 -0.94
N ALA A 72 -1.06 13.88 -1.17
CA ALA A 72 -1.53 14.29 -2.48
C ALA A 72 -1.47 15.81 -2.61
N GLN A 73 -1.50 16.29 -3.85
CA GLN A 73 -1.52 17.71 -4.20
C GLN A 73 -2.80 17.99 -5.00
N VAL A 74 -3.42 19.14 -4.77
CA VAL A 74 -4.61 19.56 -5.54
C VAL A 74 -4.25 19.61 -7.03
N GLY A 75 -5.09 18.98 -7.87
CA GLY A 75 -4.93 19.01 -9.32
C GLY A 75 -3.80 18.12 -9.89
N ALA A 76 -3.12 17.34 -9.05
CA ALA A 76 -2.01 16.48 -9.48
C ALA A 76 -2.32 14.99 -9.22
N PRO A 77 -1.75 14.07 -10.04
CA PRO A 77 -1.94 12.65 -9.85
C PRO A 77 -1.28 12.18 -8.55
N PHE A 78 -2.00 11.32 -7.83
CA PHE A 78 -1.55 10.63 -6.64
C PHE A 78 -1.58 9.11 -6.89
N LEU A 79 -0.47 8.44 -6.63
CA LEU A 79 -0.30 7.01 -6.84
C LEU A 79 -0.03 6.32 -5.50
N ASP A 80 -0.88 5.37 -5.11
CA ASP A 80 -0.61 4.44 -4.00
C ASP A 80 -0.39 3.03 -4.55
N ILE A 81 0.76 2.44 -4.23
CA ILE A 81 1.05 1.04 -4.49
C ILE A 81 0.83 0.31 -3.17
N PRO A 82 -0.14 -0.61 -3.07
CA PRO A 82 -0.42 -1.31 -1.81
C PRO A 82 0.82 -2.01 -1.24
N ASN A 83 1.68 -2.56 -2.11
CA ASN A 83 3.00 -3.10 -1.78
C ASN A 83 3.01 -4.04 -0.56
N ALA A 84 1.99 -4.91 -0.47
CA ALA A 84 1.98 -6.00 0.48
C ALA A 84 2.78 -7.18 -0.09
N TYR A 85 3.46 -7.90 0.78
CA TYR A 85 4.27 -9.05 0.44
C TYR A 85 3.95 -10.22 1.37
N ASP A 86 3.68 -11.37 0.77
CA ASP A 86 3.52 -12.63 1.48
C ASP A 86 4.86 -13.41 1.51
N PRO A 87 5.45 -13.66 2.69
CA PRO A 87 6.71 -14.38 2.80
C PRO A 87 6.64 -15.86 2.45
N ASP A 88 5.46 -16.47 2.50
CA ASP A 88 5.25 -17.88 2.18
C ASP A 88 4.89 -18.09 0.70
N GLY A 89 4.52 -17.01 0.01
CA GLY A 89 4.24 -17.02 -1.42
C GLY A 89 2.80 -17.22 -1.80
N ASP A 90 1.89 -16.96 -0.87
CA ASP A 90 0.47 -16.92 -1.16
C ASP A 90 0.14 -15.78 -2.15
N SER A 91 -0.88 -15.98 -2.98
CA SER A 91 -1.30 -14.94 -3.92
C SER A 91 -2.09 -13.86 -3.19
N LEU A 92 -1.86 -12.60 -3.58
CA LEU A 92 -2.50 -11.44 -2.95
C LEU A 92 -3.48 -10.77 -3.91
N ALA A 93 -4.70 -10.53 -3.43
CA ALA A 93 -5.70 -9.71 -4.12
C ALA A 93 -6.00 -8.44 -3.31
N TYR A 94 -6.21 -7.34 -4.03
CA TYR A 94 -6.45 -6.01 -3.45
C TYR A 94 -7.85 -5.51 -3.85
N GLU A 95 -8.56 -4.91 -2.89
CA GLU A 95 -9.88 -4.34 -3.12
C GLU A 95 -10.00 -2.99 -2.40
N LEU A 96 -10.52 -1.97 -3.08
CA LEU A 96 -10.99 -0.76 -2.40
C LEU A 96 -12.26 -1.07 -1.62
N ILE A 97 -12.25 -0.74 -0.34
CA ILE A 97 -13.40 -0.93 0.54
C ILE A 97 -13.83 0.40 1.15
N VAL A 98 -15.07 0.42 1.66
CA VAL A 98 -15.48 1.47 2.59
C VAL A 98 -14.73 1.26 3.92
N PRO A 99 -14.07 2.29 4.47
CA PRO A 99 -13.47 2.20 5.79
C PRO A 99 -14.45 1.67 6.83
N GLN A 100 -13.95 0.96 7.84
CA GLN A 100 -14.79 0.40 8.90
C GLN A 100 -14.73 1.27 10.16
N GLN A 101 -15.82 1.26 10.93
CA GLN A 101 -15.89 1.88 12.25
C GLN A 101 -15.93 0.84 13.38
N GLU A 102 -16.41 -0.36 13.08
CA GLU A 102 -16.41 -1.54 13.96
C GLU A 102 -16.37 -2.81 13.09
N LEU A 103 -16.20 -3.98 13.71
CA LEU A 103 -16.21 -5.27 13.01
C LEU A 103 -17.50 -5.42 12.19
N GLY A 104 -17.35 -5.54 10.88
CA GLY A 104 -18.46 -5.71 9.94
C GLY A 104 -19.36 -4.48 9.77
N GLN A 105 -18.94 -3.31 10.26
CA GLN A 105 -19.69 -2.06 10.11
C GLN A 105 -18.88 -1.02 9.35
N SER A 106 -19.32 -0.72 8.13
CA SER A 106 -18.80 0.36 7.32
C SER A 106 -19.07 1.73 7.95
N VAL A 107 -18.19 2.69 7.68
CA VAL A 107 -18.37 4.09 8.01
C VAL A 107 -19.56 4.65 7.20
N PRO A 108 -20.55 5.28 7.85
CA PRO A 108 -21.69 5.87 7.16
C PRO A 108 -21.26 7.12 6.37
N ASN A 109 -22.05 7.53 5.38
CA ASN A 109 -21.80 8.75 4.60
C ASN A 109 -20.36 8.86 4.05
N TYR A 110 -19.74 7.72 3.75
CA TYR A 110 -18.49 7.66 3.02
C TYR A 110 -18.75 7.71 1.53
N GLN A 111 -17.87 8.38 0.81
CA GLN A 111 -17.72 8.26 -0.62
C GLN A 111 -16.24 8.09 -0.95
N TYR A 112 -15.93 7.42 -2.06
CA TYR A 112 -14.57 7.40 -2.56
C TYR A 112 -14.09 8.84 -2.87
N PRO A 113 -12.77 9.10 -2.84
CA PRO A 113 -12.21 10.43 -3.10
C PRO A 113 -12.75 11.13 -4.36
N ASP A 114 -13.03 10.38 -5.43
CA ASP A 114 -13.63 10.84 -6.68
C ASP A 114 -15.10 11.31 -6.56
N GLY A 115 -15.80 10.90 -5.50
CA GLY A 115 -17.13 11.39 -5.15
C GLY A 115 -17.16 12.78 -4.52
N VAL A 116 -16.05 13.27 -3.97
CA VAL A 116 -15.97 14.64 -3.43
C VAL A 116 -15.81 15.62 -4.58
N MET A 117 -16.78 16.52 -4.79
CA MET A 117 -16.79 17.44 -5.94
C MET A 117 -16.50 16.72 -7.28
N PRO A 118 -17.39 15.82 -7.73
CA PRO A 118 -17.15 15.02 -8.93
C PRO A 118 -16.91 15.91 -10.15
N SER A 119 -15.87 15.59 -10.91
CA SER A 119 -15.51 16.26 -12.17
C SER A 119 -14.90 15.23 -13.14
N PRO A 120 -14.77 15.56 -14.44
CA PRO A 120 -14.06 14.71 -15.39
C PRO A 120 -12.57 14.51 -15.06
N ASP A 121 -11.99 15.33 -14.19
CA ASP A 121 -10.57 15.26 -13.81
C ASP A 121 -10.37 14.53 -12.47
N ASN A 122 -11.40 14.45 -11.63
CA ASN A 122 -11.35 13.76 -10.34
C ASN A 122 -11.77 12.30 -10.50
N ILE A 123 -10.83 11.44 -10.89
CA ILE A 123 -11.06 10.02 -11.13
C ILE A 123 -10.15 9.18 -10.23
N LEU A 124 -10.72 8.17 -9.59
CA LEU A 124 -9.98 7.14 -8.86
C LEU A 124 -10.05 5.82 -9.62
N ASN A 125 -8.91 5.34 -10.08
CA ASN A 125 -8.79 4.13 -10.89
C ASN A 125 -7.83 3.13 -10.25
N LEU A 126 -8.03 1.85 -10.57
CA LEU A 126 -7.01 0.83 -10.40
C LEU A 126 -6.19 0.78 -11.70
N ALA A 127 -4.90 1.10 -11.63
CA ALA A 127 -3.96 1.06 -12.75
C ALA A 127 -2.80 0.13 -12.37
N ASP A 128 -2.59 -0.96 -13.12
CA ASP A 128 -1.40 -1.84 -12.97
C ASP A 128 -1.07 -2.24 -11.51
N TYR A 129 -2.07 -2.74 -10.78
CA TYR A 129 -1.98 -3.13 -9.35
C TYR A 129 -1.75 -1.97 -8.36
N SER A 130 -1.90 -0.74 -8.81
CA SER A 130 -1.82 0.48 -7.99
C SER A 130 -3.13 1.28 -8.06
N TYR A 131 -3.37 2.10 -7.05
CA TYR A 131 -4.51 3.02 -7.02
C TYR A 131 -4.05 4.40 -7.46
N LEU A 132 -4.55 4.85 -8.61
CA LEU A 132 -4.27 6.15 -9.20
C LEU A 132 -5.46 7.08 -8.97
N TRP A 133 -5.22 8.17 -8.26
CA TRP A 133 -6.16 9.27 -8.10
C TRP A 133 -5.69 10.46 -8.95
N ASP A 134 -6.35 10.71 -10.08
CA ASP A 134 -5.86 11.61 -11.15
C ASP A 134 -5.70 13.06 -10.69
N ALA A 135 -6.66 13.59 -9.94
CA ALA A 135 -6.59 14.94 -9.40
C ALA A 135 -7.51 15.11 -8.19
N ALA A 136 -6.90 15.36 -7.04
CA ALA A 136 -7.65 15.79 -5.87
C ALA A 136 -8.25 17.19 -6.10
N PRO A 137 -9.56 17.41 -5.86
CA PRO A 137 -10.21 18.66 -6.26
C PRO A 137 -10.17 19.74 -5.15
N LEU A 138 -9.82 19.38 -3.92
CA LEU A 138 -9.84 20.27 -2.77
C LEU A 138 -8.75 19.91 -1.75
N GLU A 139 -8.10 20.93 -1.20
CA GLU A 139 -7.20 20.79 -0.05
C GLU A 139 -7.95 20.25 1.17
N GLY A 140 -7.35 19.30 1.89
CA GLY A 140 -7.92 18.76 3.11
C GLY A 140 -7.45 17.35 3.41
N TYR A 141 -8.30 16.57 4.09
CA TYR A 141 -7.97 15.18 4.43
C TYR A 141 -9.00 14.24 3.81
N TYR A 142 -8.49 13.18 3.20
CA TYR A 142 -9.28 12.12 2.58
C TYR A 142 -8.93 10.78 3.23
N SER A 143 -9.89 9.86 3.28
CA SER A 143 -9.67 8.50 3.73
C SER A 143 -9.79 7.54 2.54
N LEU A 144 -8.88 6.58 2.47
CA LEU A 144 -8.92 5.50 1.49
C LEU A 144 -8.60 4.19 2.20
N ALA A 145 -9.43 3.17 2.03
CA ALA A 145 -9.22 1.87 2.66
C ALA A 145 -9.06 0.76 1.61
N ILE A 146 -8.06 -0.09 1.83
CA ILE A 146 -7.68 -1.21 0.97
C ILE A 146 -7.77 -2.48 1.79
N LEU A 147 -8.46 -3.48 1.25
CA LEU A 147 -8.48 -4.84 1.76
C LEU A 147 -7.49 -5.69 0.96
N VAL A 148 -6.61 -6.39 1.67
CA VAL A 148 -5.73 -7.43 1.10
C VAL A 148 -6.28 -8.78 1.48
N ARG A 149 -6.38 -9.67 0.50
CA ARG A 149 -6.70 -11.09 0.70
C ARG A 149 -5.51 -11.94 0.32
N SER A 150 -5.14 -12.86 1.20
CA SER A 150 -4.10 -13.87 0.96
C SER A 150 -4.73 -15.21 0.63
N TYR A 151 -4.31 -15.80 -0.49
CA TYR A 151 -4.79 -17.09 -0.96
C TYR A 151 -3.68 -18.12 -0.99
N ARG A 152 -3.85 -19.17 -0.18
CA ARG A 152 -2.96 -20.32 -0.15
C ARG A 152 -3.58 -21.46 -0.92
N ASN A 153 -2.93 -21.91 -1.98
CA ASN A 153 -3.43 -22.96 -2.88
C ASN A 153 -4.86 -22.66 -3.40
N GLY A 154 -5.16 -21.39 -3.67
CA GLY A 154 -6.47 -20.92 -4.14
C GLY A 154 -7.58 -20.84 -3.09
N GLU A 155 -7.31 -21.14 -1.82
CA GLU A 155 -8.24 -20.89 -0.71
C GLU A 155 -7.92 -19.58 -0.01
N LEU A 156 -8.94 -18.81 0.38
CA LEU A 156 -8.76 -17.62 1.21
C LEU A 156 -8.31 -18.03 2.62
N TRP A 157 -7.15 -17.51 3.05
CA TRP A 157 -6.60 -17.79 4.39
C TRP A 157 -6.57 -16.56 5.27
N GLU A 158 -6.29 -15.40 4.70
CA GLU A 158 -6.08 -14.18 5.47
C GLU A 158 -6.71 -12.98 4.79
N GLU A 159 -7.16 -12.04 5.61
CA GLU A 159 -7.65 -10.74 5.18
C GLU A 159 -7.01 -9.66 6.06
N SER A 160 -6.60 -8.53 5.48
CA SER A 160 -6.03 -7.41 6.24
C SER A 160 -6.46 -6.08 5.66
N ILE A 161 -6.88 -5.16 6.52
CA ILE A 161 -7.33 -3.82 6.12
C ILE A 161 -6.22 -2.80 6.37
N ARG A 162 -5.89 -2.01 5.35
CA ARG A 162 -5.11 -0.76 5.45
C ARG A 162 -6.06 0.42 5.25
N ASP A 163 -6.21 1.25 6.28
CA ASP A 163 -7.01 2.47 6.25
C ASP A 163 -6.06 3.67 6.32
N MET A 164 -6.05 4.47 5.26
CA MET A 164 -5.10 5.55 5.04
C MET A 164 -5.79 6.90 5.18
N LEU A 165 -5.06 7.85 5.76
CA LEU A 165 -5.45 9.25 5.80
C LEU A 165 -4.50 10.03 4.88
N ILE A 166 -5.04 10.49 3.75
CA ILE A 166 -4.29 11.21 2.72
C ILE A 166 -4.50 12.72 2.96
N PRO A 167 -3.50 13.46 3.48
CA PRO A 167 -3.46 14.91 3.35
C PRO A 167 -3.34 15.31 1.88
N VAL A 168 -4.30 16.10 1.39
CA VAL A 168 -4.21 16.85 0.14
C VAL A 168 -3.77 18.26 0.48
N ILE A 169 -2.66 18.69 -0.08
CA ILE A 169 -2.12 20.05 0.07
C ILE A 169 -2.29 20.85 -1.23
N ASP A 170 -2.28 22.18 -1.11
CA ASP A 170 -2.25 23.11 -2.24
C ASP A 170 -1.02 24.01 -2.10
N GLU A 171 0.16 23.44 -2.36
CA GLU A 171 1.43 24.16 -2.31
C GLU A 171 2.02 24.35 -3.72
N ALA A 172 2.83 25.40 -3.91
CA ALA A 172 3.60 25.60 -5.12
C ALA A 172 4.90 24.76 -5.09
N ASN A 173 4.74 23.44 -4.92
CA ASN A 173 5.79 22.43 -4.97
C ASN A 173 5.26 21.24 -5.77
N GLU A 174 5.96 20.85 -6.81
CA GLU A 174 5.58 19.72 -7.63
C GLU A 174 6.14 18.42 -7.02
N ALA A 175 5.62 17.27 -7.46
CA ALA A 175 6.21 15.99 -7.04
C ALA A 175 7.55 15.79 -7.76
N PRO A 176 8.54 15.12 -7.12
CA PRO A 176 9.75 14.72 -7.82
C PRO A 176 9.45 13.87 -9.04
N VAL A 177 10.17 14.09 -10.13
CA VAL A 177 10.10 13.25 -11.33
C VAL A 177 11.00 12.05 -11.15
N ILE A 178 10.52 10.87 -11.51
CA ILE A 178 11.27 9.62 -11.52
C ILE A 178 11.36 9.10 -12.96
N ASP A 179 12.57 8.84 -13.43
CA ASP A 179 12.86 8.24 -14.74
C ASP A 179 13.45 6.84 -14.55
N LEU A 180 12.96 5.87 -15.32
CA LEU A 180 13.44 4.49 -15.36
C LEU A 180 14.13 4.23 -16.71
N ILE A 181 15.23 3.47 -16.70
CA ILE A 181 16.00 3.16 -17.91
C ILE A 181 16.43 1.68 -17.88
N PRO A 182 15.95 0.84 -18.82
CA PRO A 182 14.94 1.14 -19.85
C PRO A 182 13.51 1.20 -19.27
N ILE A 183 12.66 2.09 -19.78
CA ILE A 183 11.25 2.23 -19.37
C ILE A 183 10.29 1.44 -20.28
N ASP A 184 10.73 1.18 -21.50
CA ASP A 184 9.97 0.64 -22.63
C ASP A 184 9.59 -0.85 -22.49
N GLU A 185 10.06 -1.50 -21.43
CA GLU A 185 9.82 -2.92 -21.17
C GLU A 185 8.92 -3.19 -19.94
N MET A 186 8.29 -2.17 -19.36
CA MET A 186 7.42 -2.33 -18.17
C MET A 186 5.92 -2.43 -18.52
N PRO A 187 5.14 -3.36 -17.91
CA PRO A 187 5.58 -4.41 -16.98
C PRO A 187 6.40 -5.50 -17.68
N LEU A 188 7.43 -5.99 -16.99
CA LEU A 188 8.33 -7.04 -17.49
C LEU A 188 7.69 -8.42 -17.31
N CYS A 189 7.71 -9.24 -18.36
CA CYS A 189 7.48 -10.68 -18.26
C CYS A 189 8.84 -11.38 -18.25
N VAL A 190 9.13 -12.11 -17.17
CA VAL A 190 10.43 -12.77 -16.97
C VAL A 190 10.26 -14.25 -16.62
N GLU A 191 11.22 -15.06 -16.99
CA GLU A 191 11.29 -16.50 -16.73
C GLU A 191 12.45 -16.85 -15.80
N VAL A 192 12.41 -18.05 -15.21
CA VAL A 192 13.50 -18.55 -14.38
C VAL A 192 14.79 -18.66 -15.22
N GLY A 193 15.85 -18.04 -14.72
CA GLY A 193 17.14 -17.92 -15.41
C GLY A 193 17.38 -16.56 -16.06
N ASP A 194 16.35 -15.72 -16.17
CA ASP A 194 16.52 -14.35 -16.66
C ASP A 194 17.30 -13.48 -15.68
N THR A 195 17.85 -12.38 -16.18
CA THR A 195 18.47 -11.33 -15.38
C THR A 195 17.79 -10.00 -15.70
N VAL A 196 17.22 -9.36 -14.69
CA VAL A 196 16.59 -8.05 -14.80
C VAL A 196 17.54 -6.99 -14.28
N THR A 197 17.81 -5.98 -15.11
CA THR A 197 18.60 -4.82 -14.71
C THR A 197 17.99 -3.54 -15.23
N PHE A 198 17.83 -2.55 -14.36
CA PHE A 198 17.49 -1.20 -14.77
C PHE A 198 18.17 -0.18 -13.86
N SER A 199 18.25 1.04 -14.34
CA SER A 199 18.67 2.20 -13.56
C SER A 199 17.51 3.16 -13.42
N TYR A 200 17.54 3.98 -12.37
CA TYR A 200 16.59 5.07 -12.17
C TYR A 200 17.33 6.34 -11.80
N SER A 201 16.73 7.46 -12.19
CA SER A 201 17.08 8.78 -11.69
C SER A 201 15.83 9.46 -11.18
N PHE A 202 15.99 10.32 -10.19
CA PHE A 202 14.92 11.16 -9.71
C PHE A 202 15.43 12.56 -9.42
N SER A 203 14.57 13.55 -9.63
CA SER A 203 14.90 14.94 -9.37
C SER A 203 13.66 15.75 -9.07
N ASP A 204 13.83 16.75 -8.21
CA ASP A 204 12.81 17.74 -7.89
C ASP A 204 13.34 19.11 -8.33
N THR A 205 12.52 19.86 -9.08
CA THR A 205 12.90 21.17 -9.63
C THR A 205 12.98 22.25 -8.56
N GLU A 206 12.34 22.05 -7.42
CA GLU A 206 12.32 22.98 -6.31
C GLU A 206 13.53 22.80 -5.38
N ALA A 207 13.88 23.87 -4.67
CA ALA A 207 14.99 23.85 -3.73
C ALA A 207 14.60 23.05 -2.48
N GLY A 208 15.26 21.93 -2.23
CA GLY A 208 15.00 21.10 -1.07
C GLY A 208 15.98 19.94 -0.95
N ASN A 209 15.83 19.17 0.13
CA ASN A 209 16.48 17.86 0.24
C ASN A 209 15.45 16.80 -0.11
N LEU A 210 15.83 15.89 -1.00
CA LEU A 210 15.06 14.68 -1.23
C LEU A 210 15.43 13.60 -0.22
N THR A 211 14.44 12.78 0.10
CA THR A 211 14.64 11.49 0.75
C THR A 211 14.01 10.45 -0.14
N ALA A 212 14.74 9.38 -0.42
CA ALA A 212 14.26 8.30 -1.25
C ALA A 212 14.51 6.97 -0.56
N THR A 213 13.55 6.06 -0.71
CA THR A 213 13.56 4.73 -0.11
C THR A 213 13.14 3.72 -1.17
N ILE A 214 13.63 2.49 -1.05
CA ILE A 214 13.26 1.40 -1.93
C ILE A 214 12.76 0.28 -1.05
N THR A 215 11.59 -0.25 -1.40
CA THR A 215 11.00 -1.40 -0.73
C THR A 215 10.51 -2.36 -1.80
N SER A 216 10.69 -3.66 -1.57
CA SER A 216 10.13 -4.72 -2.41
C SER A 216 10.31 -6.05 -1.71
N GLY A 217 9.38 -6.97 -1.95
CA GLY A 217 9.50 -8.36 -1.49
C GLY A 217 10.73 -9.05 -2.05
N LEU A 218 11.23 -8.64 -3.22
CA LEU A 218 12.39 -9.24 -3.88
C LEU A 218 13.72 -8.94 -3.18
N LEU A 219 13.78 -7.92 -2.32
CA LEU A 219 15.03 -7.48 -1.69
C LEU A 219 15.39 -8.30 -0.43
N GLU A 220 14.51 -9.18 0.02
CA GLU A 220 14.73 -9.96 1.24
C GLU A 220 13.91 -11.26 1.26
N GLY A 221 14.36 -12.23 2.07
CA GLY A 221 13.61 -13.47 2.30
C GLY A 221 13.80 -14.56 1.23
N PHE A 222 14.69 -14.33 0.26
CA PHE A 222 15.14 -15.30 -0.74
C PHE A 222 16.60 -15.70 -0.50
N ASP A 223 17.02 -16.86 -0.99
CA ASP A 223 18.41 -17.31 -0.96
C ASP A 223 19.29 -16.41 -1.84
N ASN A 224 18.76 -15.94 -2.97
CA ASN A 224 19.39 -14.94 -3.85
C ASN A 224 18.48 -13.70 -4.03
N PRO A 225 18.44 -12.78 -3.05
CA PRO A 225 17.61 -11.59 -3.13
C PRO A 225 18.09 -10.63 -4.23
N ALA A 226 17.16 -9.87 -4.80
CA ALA A 226 17.48 -8.76 -5.66
C ALA A 226 18.29 -7.69 -4.90
N VAL A 227 19.07 -6.92 -5.65
CA VAL A 227 19.90 -5.83 -5.12
C VAL A 227 19.44 -4.52 -5.73
N ALA A 228 19.21 -3.52 -4.88
CA ALA A 228 18.93 -2.16 -5.31
C ALA A 228 19.86 -1.17 -4.58
N THR A 229 20.31 -0.14 -5.28
CA THR A 229 21.21 0.89 -4.74
C THR A 229 20.60 2.26 -4.92
N ILE A 230 20.61 3.11 -3.90
CA ILE A 230 20.09 4.48 -4.01
C ILE A 230 21.08 5.49 -3.45
N ASP A 231 21.40 6.49 -4.26
CA ASP A 231 22.28 7.59 -3.89
C ASP A 231 21.55 8.92 -4.11
N VAL A 232 21.34 9.66 -3.02
CA VAL A 232 20.66 10.96 -3.03
C VAL A 232 21.69 12.07 -2.83
N ILE A 233 21.67 13.07 -3.71
CA ILE A 233 22.53 14.25 -3.67
C ILE A 233 21.65 15.50 -3.84
N GLY A 234 21.39 16.18 -2.72
CA GLY A 234 20.56 17.40 -2.70
C GLY A 234 19.11 17.11 -3.10
N ASN A 235 18.68 17.69 -4.21
CA ASN A 235 17.35 17.55 -4.81
C ASN A 235 17.31 16.55 -5.98
N SER A 236 18.30 15.68 -6.09
CA SER A 236 18.34 14.64 -7.13
C SER A 236 18.98 13.35 -6.59
N GLY A 237 18.83 12.26 -7.33
CA GLY A 237 19.51 11.04 -7.03
C GLY A 237 19.43 10.02 -8.16
N THR A 238 20.19 8.96 -8.00
CA THR A 238 20.27 7.86 -8.96
C THR A 238 20.33 6.54 -8.24
N GLY A 239 20.00 5.49 -8.96
CA GLY A 239 20.15 4.15 -8.46
C GLY A 239 20.08 3.08 -9.53
N SER A 240 20.23 1.84 -9.08
CA SER A 240 20.18 0.66 -9.93
C SER A 240 19.39 -0.45 -9.25
N PHE A 241 18.88 -1.35 -10.06
CA PHE A 241 18.24 -2.58 -9.66
C PHE A 241 18.86 -3.74 -10.44
N TYR A 242 19.12 -4.83 -9.75
CA TYR A 242 19.66 -6.06 -10.30
C TYR A 242 18.96 -7.25 -9.65
N TRP A 243 18.47 -8.19 -10.47
CA TRP A 243 17.80 -9.39 -9.99
C TRP A 243 18.05 -10.57 -10.94
N GLU A 244 18.53 -11.68 -10.39
CA GLU A 244 18.58 -12.97 -11.09
C GLU A 244 17.34 -13.78 -10.72
N VAL A 245 16.54 -14.11 -11.73
CA VAL A 245 15.25 -14.78 -11.53
C VAL A 245 15.48 -16.26 -11.20
N GLY A 246 15.58 -16.56 -9.91
CA GLY A 246 15.59 -17.93 -9.38
C GLY A 246 14.19 -18.58 -9.31
N ALA A 247 14.17 -19.93 -9.23
CA ALA A 247 12.93 -20.69 -9.06
C ALA A 247 12.17 -20.36 -7.76
N GLU A 248 12.88 -19.88 -6.74
CA GLU A 248 12.31 -19.42 -5.47
C GLU A 248 11.39 -18.20 -5.60
N HIS A 249 11.54 -17.41 -6.68
CA HIS A 249 10.70 -16.23 -6.92
C HIS A 249 9.38 -16.55 -7.61
N VAL A 250 9.21 -17.77 -8.15
CA VAL A 250 7.98 -18.16 -8.84
C VAL A 250 6.87 -18.26 -7.79
N ARG A 251 5.79 -17.51 -8.01
CA ARG A 251 4.58 -17.54 -7.19
C ARG A 251 3.42 -18.04 -8.07
N ASP A 252 2.68 -19.03 -7.58
CA ASP A 252 1.43 -19.41 -8.23
C ASP A 252 0.39 -18.30 -8.01
N GLN A 253 -0.29 -17.89 -9.08
CA GLN A 253 -1.41 -16.95 -8.99
C GLN A 253 -2.72 -17.71 -9.01
N TRP A 254 -3.55 -17.45 -7.99
CA TRP A 254 -4.88 -18.02 -7.81
C TRP A 254 -5.91 -16.90 -7.63
#